data_AF-B0E395-F1
#
_entry.id   AF-B0E395-F1
#
_cell.length_a   1.000
_cell.length_b   1.000
_cell.length_c   1.000
_cell.angle_alpha   90.00
_cell.angle_beta   90.00
_cell.angle_gamma   90.00
#
_symmetry.space_group_name_H-M   'P 1'
#
loop_
_entity.id
_entity.type
_entity.pdbx_description
1 polymer ?
#
loop_
_entity_poly.entity_id
_entity_poly.type
_entity_poly.pdbx_seq_one_letter_code
_entity_poly.pdbx_strand_id
1 'polypeptide(L)'
;MNGSILVLAALFEISLTGTNANLLDPLSTPLHAITKPDSSTTTGPLSFSNITNFFNTVSLFKYTGSLTTPPCTDGVIFLVANTFLPISPKAFLEFKSVLKFNARYVQNAPGEKNLIEVAAGQLPK
;
A
#
# COMPACT_ATOMS: atom_id res chain seq x y z
N MET A 1 1.12 24.24 -2.17
CA MET A 1 2.12 23.59 -1.31
C MET A 1 3.03 22.80 -2.22
N ASN A 2 4.24 23.31 -2.50
CA ASN A 2 5.15 22.74 -3.50
C ASN A 2 6.08 21.72 -2.84
N GLY A 3 5.51 20.63 -2.33
CA GLY A 3 6.27 19.52 -1.74
C GLY A 3 6.21 18.31 -2.66
N SER A 4 7.37 17.84 -3.11
CA SER A 4 7.48 16.58 -3.84
C SER A 4 7.11 15.42 -2.92
N ILE A 5 6.17 14.56 -3.33
CA ILE A 5 5.77 13.37 -2.56
C ILE A 5 6.64 12.18 -2.98
N LEU A 6 7.20 11.48 -2.00
CA LEU A 6 7.88 10.19 -2.19
C LEU A 6 7.11 9.11 -1.43
N VAL A 7 6.82 8.01 -2.11
CA VAL A 7 6.16 6.82 -1.55
C VAL A 7 7.16 5.68 -1.53
N LEU A 8 7.40 5.14 -0.33
CA LEU A 8 8.18 3.92 -0.12
C LEU A 8 7.19 2.75 0.05
N ALA A 9 7.17 1.83 -0.92
CA ALA A 9 6.18 0.78 -1.01
C ALA A 9 6.79 -0.60 -0.71
N ALA A 10 6.26 -1.26 0.31
CA ALA A 10 6.49 -2.67 0.58
C ALA A 10 5.30 -3.49 0.06
N LEU A 11 5.60 -4.64 -0.53
CA LEU A 11 4.61 -5.63 -0.91
C LEU A 11 4.59 -6.73 0.16
N PHE A 12 3.43 -7.36 0.37
CA PHE A 12 3.29 -8.44 1.35
C PHE A 12 2.89 -9.75 0.67
N GLU A 13 3.43 -10.86 1.16
CA GLU A 13 3.07 -12.22 0.74
C GLU A 13 2.70 -13.06 1.96
N ILE A 14 1.67 -13.89 1.84
CA ILE A 14 1.22 -14.75 2.93
C ILE A 14 2.33 -15.76 3.28
N SER A 15 2.68 -15.85 4.55
CA SER A 15 3.67 -16.79 5.06
C SER A 15 3.17 -17.50 6.31
N LEU A 16 3.37 -18.82 6.39
CA LEU A 16 3.03 -19.62 7.57
C LEU A 16 4.11 -19.58 8.65
N THR A 17 5.35 -19.24 8.27
CA THR A 17 6.52 -19.25 9.15
C THR A 17 7.10 -17.86 9.38
N GLY A 18 6.96 -16.96 8.41
CA GLY A 18 7.37 -15.57 8.52
C GLY A 18 6.26 -14.69 9.09
N THR A 19 6.61 -13.79 10.01
CA THR A 19 5.67 -12.84 10.60
C THR A 19 6.25 -11.43 10.64
N ASN A 20 5.38 -10.44 10.73
CA ASN A 20 5.72 -9.05 11.05
C ASN A 20 5.38 -8.77 12.51
N ALA A 21 5.91 -9.61 13.41
CA ALA A 21 5.53 -9.64 14.83
C ALA A 21 5.68 -8.30 15.57
N ASN A 22 6.58 -7.43 15.12
CA ASN A 22 6.86 -6.16 15.78
C ASN A 22 6.18 -4.94 15.11
N LEU A 23 5.46 -5.14 14.00
CA LEU A 23 4.81 -4.06 13.24
C LEU A 23 3.32 -4.33 13.00
N LEU A 24 2.98 -5.47 12.40
CA LEU A 24 1.59 -5.78 12.04
C LEU A 24 0.84 -6.50 13.15
N ASP A 25 1.46 -7.46 13.82
CA ASP A 25 0.80 -8.24 14.88
C ASP A 25 0.30 -7.37 16.05
N PRO A 26 1.03 -6.32 16.51
CA PRO A 26 0.54 -5.42 17.56
C PRO A 26 -0.71 -4.61 17.17
N LEU A 27 -1.06 -4.57 15.87
CA LEU A 27 -2.22 -3.86 15.35
C LEU A 27 -3.50 -4.69 15.40
N SER A 28 -3.42 -5.99 15.68
CA SER A 28 -4.57 -6.91 15.76
C SER A 28 -5.67 -6.40 16.70
N THR A 29 -5.34 -6.12 17.97
CA THR A 29 -6.32 -5.59 18.94
C THR A 29 -6.86 -4.21 18.54
N PRO A 30 -6.01 -3.22 18.16
CA PRO A 30 -6.50 -1.95 17.62
C PRO A 30 -7.49 -2.08 16.45
N LEU A 31 -7.26 -3.00 15.50
CA LEU A 31 -8.14 -3.18 14.34
C LEU A 31 -9.58 -3.53 14.75
N HIS A 32 -9.76 -4.33 15.81
CA HIS A 32 -11.09 -4.68 16.32
C HIS A 32 -11.85 -3.48 16.93
N ALA A 33 -11.14 -2.43 17.36
CA ALA A 33 -11.74 -1.22 17.89
C ALA A 33 -12.22 -0.25 16.80
N ILE A 34 -11.79 -0.44 15.54
CA ILE A 34 -12.05 0.50 14.43
C ILE A 34 -12.88 -0.10 13.28
N THR A 35 -13.89 -0.90 13.62
CA THR A 35 -14.73 -1.60 12.62
C THR A 35 -15.71 -0.71 11.86
N LYS A 36 -15.86 0.56 12.25
CA LYS A 36 -16.75 1.54 11.62
C LYS A 36 -15.94 2.64 10.91
N PRO A 37 -16.39 3.18 9.77
CA PRO A 37 -15.81 4.40 9.22
C PRO A 37 -15.75 5.52 10.25
N ASP A 38 -14.72 6.36 10.16
CA ASP A 38 -14.46 7.50 11.05
C ASP A 38 -14.18 7.17 12.52
N SER A 39 -14.09 5.88 12.87
CA SER A 39 -13.61 5.46 14.19
C SER A 39 -12.08 5.46 14.28
N SER A 40 -11.57 5.74 15.48
CA SER A 40 -10.13 5.80 15.76
C SER A 40 -9.81 5.09 17.07
N THR A 41 -8.58 4.60 17.19
CA THR A 41 -8.03 4.03 18.42
C THR A 41 -6.54 4.33 18.54
N THR A 42 -5.92 3.93 19.64
CA THR A 42 -4.48 4.06 19.86
C THR A 42 -3.81 2.70 19.73
N THR A 43 -2.70 2.66 19.00
CA THR A 43 -1.88 1.45 18.89
C THR A 43 -0.98 1.31 20.13
N GLY A 44 -0.47 0.10 20.38
CA GLY A 44 0.71 -0.04 21.22
C GLY A 44 1.97 0.58 20.57
N PRO A 45 3.13 0.51 21.23
CA PRO A 45 4.40 0.87 20.62
C PRO A 45 4.66 0.06 19.35
N LEU A 46 5.02 0.75 18.26
CA LEU A 46 5.37 0.12 16.99
C LEU A 46 6.88 0.23 16.77
N SER A 47 7.53 -0.86 16.39
CA SER A 47 8.93 -0.84 16.01
C SER A 47 9.08 -0.82 14.49
N PHE A 48 9.73 0.23 13.99
CA PHE A 48 10.01 0.39 12.57
C PHE A 48 11.39 -0.14 12.16
N SER A 49 12.20 -0.65 13.10
CA SER A 49 13.57 -1.11 12.81
C SER A 49 13.62 -2.16 11.69
N ASN A 50 12.66 -3.09 11.70
CA ASN A 50 12.62 -4.19 10.73
C ASN A 50 12.27 -3.68 9.33
N ILE A 51 11.29 -2.78 9.21
CA ILE A 51 10.90 -2.23 7.91
C ILE A 51 11.97 -1.27 7.37
N THR A 52 12.63 -0.50 8.23
CA THR A 52 13.78 0.32 7.84
C THR A 52 14.93 -0.56 7.34
N ASN A 53 15.29 -1.63 8.07
CA ASN A 53 16.33 -2.55 7.63
C ASN A 53 15.98 -3.25 6.32
N PHE A 54 14.71 -3.64 6.14
CA PHE A 54 14.22 -4.20 4.88
C PHE A 54 14.50 -3.25 3.70
N PHE A 55 14.08 -1.99 3.79
CA PHE A 55 14.32 -1.03 2.71
C PHE A 55 15.79 -0.66 2.48
N ASN A 56 16.66 -0.83 3.48
CA ASN A 56 18.11 -0.63 3.33
C ASN A 56 18.82 -1.82 2.66
N THR A 57 18.19 -2.99 2.60
CA THR A 57 18.83 -4.23 2.12
C THR A 57 18.28 -4.72 0.78
N VAL A 58 17.04 -4.38 0.44
CA VAL A 58 16.38 -4.83 -0.79
C VAL A 58 16.59 -3.83 -1.93
N SER A 59 16.63 -4.33 -3.16
CA SER A 59 16.64 -3.47 -4.34
C SER A 59 15.27 -2.83 -4.54
N LEU A 60 15.25 -1.60 -5.06
CA LEU A 60 14.03 -0.83 -5.25
C LEU A 60 13.80 -0.54 -6.74
N PHE A 61 12.60 -0.82 -7.23
CA PHE A 61 12.12 -0.26 -8.48
C PHE A 61 11.76 1.21 -8.26
N LYS A 62 12.13 2.08 -9.19
CA LYS A 62 11.84 3.51 -9.13
C LYS A 62 11.04 3.94 -10.34
N TYR A 63 9.95 4.66 -10.12
CA TYR A 63 9.22 5.35 -11.19
C TYR A 63 8.54 6.61 -10.66
N THR A 64 8.25 7.54 -11.56
CA THR A 64 7.41 8.72 -11.27
C THR A 64 5.99 8.42 -11.75
N GLY A 65 5.01 8.57 -10.87
CA GLY A 65 3.60 8.33 -11.13
C GLY A 65 2.72 9.34 -10.40
N SER A 66 1.59 8.87 -9.88
CA SER A 66 0.57 9.71 -9.24
C SER A 66 0.00 9.08 -7.98
N LEU A 67 -0.77 9.86 -7.22
CA LEU A 67 -1.54 9.32 -6.10
C LEU A 67 -2.50 8.22 -6.59
N THR A 68 -2.55 7.11 -5.86
CA THR A 68 -3.49 6.01 -6.14
C THR A 68 -4.90 6.29 -5.62
N THR A 69 -5.11 7.45 -5.00
CA THR A 69 -6.38 7.97 -4.48
C THR A 69 -6.67 9.35 -5.08
N PRO A 70 -7.95 9.75 -5.18
CA PRO A 70 -8.30 11.11 -5.58
C PRO A 70 -7.57 12.18 -4.73
N PRO A 71 -7.12 13.29 -5.33
CA PRO A 71 -7.36 13.73 -6.70
C PRO A 71 -6.37 13.17 -7.75
N CYS A 72 -5.65 12.07 -7.44
CA CYS A 72 -4.73 11.40 -8.36
C CYS A 72 -3.59 12.30 -8.84
N THR A 73 -3.09 13.19 -7.98
CA THR A 73 -2.04 14.16 -8.32
C THR A 73 -0.78 13.47 -8.85
N ASP A 74 -0.28 13.93 -9.99
CA ASP A 74 0.96 13.45 -10.61
C ASP A 74 2.23 13.96 -9.89
N GLY A 75 3.38 13.42 -10.28
CA GLY A 75 4.69 13.83 -9.75
C GLY A 75 5.12 13.10 -8.48
N VAL A 76 4.45 12.00 -8.13
CA VAL A 76 4.79 11.16 -6.99
C VAL A 76 5.94 10.22 -7.38
N ILE A 77 7.04 10.24 -6.63
CA ILE A 77 8.15 9.30 -6.82
C ILE A 77 7.84 8.04 -6.01
N PHE A 78 7.70 6.90 -6.68
CA PHE A 78 7.56 5.60 -6.03
C PHE A 78 8.91 4.88 -5.97
N LEU A 79 9.25 4.38 -4.79
CA LEU A 79 10.29 3.40 -4.56
C LEU A 79 9.63 2.11 -4.07
N VAL A 80 9.58 1.09 -4.92
CA VAL A 80 8.87 -0.17 -4.64
C VAL A 80 9.89 -1.27 -4.38
N ALA A 81 9.80 -1.93 -3.23
CA ALA A 81 10.65 -3.07 -2.93
C ALA A 81 10.47 -4.19 -3.96
N ASN A 82 11.58 -4.79 -4.41
CA ASN A 82 11.58 -5.89 -5.37
C ASN A 82 11.31 -7.27 -4.74
N THR A 83 11.09 -7.32 -3.42
CA THR A 83 10.76 -8.52 -2.66
C THR A 83 9.58 -8.25 -1.73
N PHE A 84 9.05 -9.31 -1.11
CA PHE A 84 7.86 -9.28 -0.27
C PHE A 84 8.22 -9.37 1.21
N LEU A 85 7.51 -8.61 2.05
CA LEU A 85 7.45 -8.82 3.49
C LEU A 85 6.45 -9.95 3.81
N PRO A 86 6.74 -10.80 4.81
CA PRO A 86 5.84 -11.88 5.16
C PRO A 86 4.63 -11.37 5.97
N ILE A 87 3.41 -11.80 5.65
CA ILE A 87 2.23 -11.55 6.49
C ILE A 87 1.60 -12.88 6.90
N SER A 88 1.23 -13.02 8.17
CA SER A 88 0.53 -14.24 8.61
C SER A 88 -0.90 -14.27 8.05
N PRO A 89 -1.49 -15.47 7.79
CA PRO A 89 -2.88 -15.56 7.36
C PRO A 89 -3.86 -14.85 8.30
N LYS A 90 -3.61 -14.95 9.61
CA LYS A 90 -4.40 -14.28 10.64
C LYS A 90 -4.37 -12.76 10.46
N ALA A 91 -3.17 -12.16 10.41
CA ALA A 91 -3.03 -10.72 10.25
C ALA A 91 -3.65 -10.24 8.93
N PHE A 92 -3.42 -10.96 7.82
CA PHE A 92 -4.03 -10.63 6.53
C PHE A 92 -5.56 -10.57 6.62
N LEU A 93 -6.20 -11.56 7.24
CA LEU A 93 -7.65 -11.60 7.40
C LEU A 93 -8.18 -10.49 8.31
N GLU A 94 -7.47 -10.16 9.39
CA GLU A 94 -7.82 -9.06 10.29
C GLU A 94 -7.80 -7.70 9.56
N PHE A 95 -6.71 -7.39 8.85
CA PHE A 95 -6.62 -6.18 8.02
C PHE A 95 -7.70 -6.17 6.93
N LYS A 96 -7.91 -7.30 6.25
CA LYS A 96 -8.95 -7.42 5.21
C LYS A 96 -10.35 -7.17 5.76
N SER A 97 -10.65 -7.58 6.99
CA SER A 97 -11.97 -7.39 7.60
C SER A 97 -12.33 -5.90 7.76
N VAL A 98 -11.34 -5.05 7.99
CA VAL A 98 -11.51 -3.60 8.16
C VAL A 98 -11.37 -2.88 6.82
N LEU A 99 -10.30 -3.12 6.07
CA LEU A 99 -9.98 -2.41 4.82
C LEU A 99 -10.88 -2.82 3.65
N LYS A 100 -11.45 -4.03 3.69
CA LYS A 100 -12.23 -4.65 2.61
C LYS A 100 -11.44 -4.75 1.30
N PHE A 101 -11.76 -3.89 0.33
CA PHE A 101 -11.08 -3.77 -0.95
C PHE A 101 -10.89 -2.28 -1.26
N ASN A 102 -9.64 -1.83 -1.29
CA ASN A 102 -9.26 -0.42 -1.41
C ASN A 102 -8.13 -0.21 -2.43
N ALA A 103 -7.93 -1.16 -3.36
CA ALA A 103 -6.91 -1.08 -4.38
C ALA A 103 -7.47 -0.50 -5.68
N ARG A 104 -6.81 0.52 -6.23
CA ARG A 104 -7.07 1.03 -7.59
C ARG A 104 -6.63 0.00 -8.63
N TYR A 105 -7.38 -0.15 -9.71
CA TYR A 105 -6.97 -1.00 -10.83
C TYR A 105 -5.67 -0.49 -11.48
N VAL A 106 -4.90 -1.40 -12.08
CA VAL A 106 -3.63 -1.05 -12.75
C VAL A 106 -3.87 -0.06 -13.89
N GLN A 107 -2.98 0.91 -14.04
CA GLN A 107 -3.07 1.92 -15.10
C GLN A 107 -2.28 1.46 -16.33
N ASN A 108 -2.32 2.28 -17.39
CA ASN A 108 -1.52 2.02 -18.59
C ASN A 108 -0.01 2.10 -18.28
N ALA A 109 0.83 1.75 -19.26
CA ALA A 109 2.26 1.98 -19.16
C ALA A 109 2.55 3.47 -18.87
N PRO A 110 3.58 3.78 -18.05
CA PRO A 110 3.92 5.17 -17.74
C PRO A 110 4.13 6.02 -19.00
N GLY A 111 3.49 7.18 -19.04
CA GLY A 111 3.53 8.10 -20.19
C GLY A 111 2.46 7.84 -21.25
N GLU A 112 1.82 6.67 -21.24
CA GLU A 112 0.71 6.36 -22.16
C GLU A 112 -0.61 6.99 -21.71
N LYS A 113 -1.54 7.11 -22.67
CA LYS A 113 -2.88 7.65 -22.43
C LYS A 113 -3.63 6.86 -21.36
N ASN A 114 -4.42 7.56 -20.54
CA ASN A 114 -5.25 6.95 -19.51
C ASN A 114 -6.20 5.90 -20.11
N LEU A 115 -6.29 4.71 -19.50
CA LEU A 115 -7.08 3.58 -20.04
C LEU A 115 -8.57 3.90 -20.18
N ILE A 116 -9.13 4.73 -19.30
CA ILE A 116 -10.53 5.14 -19.37
C ILE A 116 -10.75 6.06 -20.58
N GLU A 117 -9.80 6.95 -20.87
CA GLU A 117 -9.88 7.79 -22.07
C GLU A 117 -9.68 6.98 -23.36
N VAL A 118 -8.86 5.93 -23.32
CA VAL A 118 -8.72 4.99 -24.45
C VAL A 118 -10.05 4.28 -24.70
N ALA A 119 -10.67 3.75 -23.65
CA ALA A 119 -11.97 3.08 -23.75
C ALA A 119 -13.08 4.03 -24.20
N ALA A 120 -13.11 5.27 -23.68
CA ALA A 120 -14.08 6.28 -24.07
C ALA A 120 -14.00 6.63 -25.55
N GLY A 121 -12.79 6.62 -26.13
CA GLY A 121 -12.58 6.85 -27.57
C GLY A 121 -13.13 5.74 -28.47
N GLN A 122 -13.46 4.57 -27.93
CA GLN A 122 -14.02 3.43 -28.66
C GLN A 122 -15.55 3.36 -28.58
N LEU A 123 -16.19 4.21 -27.77
CA LEU A 123 -17.64 4.25 -27.68
C LEU A 123 -18.24 4.77 -28.99
N PRO A 124 -19.38 4.21 -29.44
CA PRO A 124 -20.11 4.78 -30.58
C PRO A 124 -20.48 6.23 -30.28
N LYS A 125 -20.39 7.07 -31.31
CA LYS A 125 -20.83 8.47 -31.24
C LYS A 125 -22.36 8.56 -31.26
#